data_AF-A0A0Q9LSD1-F1
#
_entry.id   AF-A0A0Q9LSD1-F1
#
_cell.length_a   1.000
_cell.length_b   1.000
_cell.length_c   1.000
_cell.angle_alpha   90.00
_cell.angle_beta   90.00
_cell.angle_gamma   90.00
#
_symmetry.space_group_name_H-M   'P 1'
#
loop_
_entity.id
_entity.type
_entity.pdbx_description
1 polymer ?
#
loop_
_entity_poly.entity_id
_entity_poly.type
_entity_poly.pdbx_seq_one_letter_code
_entity_poly.pdbx_strand_id
1 'polypeptide(L)'
;MDDEDRTPTRVWRRHRLRQIMLFVTVPGVLLGTASITAAYSSGWMTPAPPKAACQPTIVPAPARGSFTVNVMNATGVSGTAAQVAAGLGKRKFTVGGISNAPDSWYVTPPAVIHHGPQGLDQALLTATQIPGAKLFEDTRTGTTVDVVVGLGYKDLVPLPARLKPIPSEVAVNVYNTTYKTGLAKTVADEVAARGFKVKDVSNDPLRTMQLGTAVIRYGEDGDLAAALLKQHVPGAQLVKDDRRGAGLDLVIGNAYTGLTPAADVPPLPARPKLPTPTVARPCSDS
;
A
#
# COMPACT_ATOMS: atom_id res chain seq x y z
N MET A 1 19.51 18.17 -88.26
CA MET A 1 18.58 18.81 -89.18
C MET A 1 17.17 18.44 -88.76
N ASP A 2 16.23 19.31 -88.44
CA ASP A 2 16.21 20.74 -88.20
C ASP A 2 14.92 20.98 -87.40
N ASP A 3 14.92 22.05 -86.60
CA ASP A 3 13.70 22.62 -86.01
C ASP A 3 12.75 23.10 -87.14
N GLU A 4 11.49 23.37 -86.79
CA GLU A 4 10.42 23.96 -87.63
C GLU A 4 9.65 22.95 -88.51
N ASP A 5 8.44 22.53 -88.13
CA ASP A 5 7.25 23.34 -88.44
C ASP A 5 6.14 23.13 -87.38
N ARG A 6 6.30 23.80 -86.22
CA ARG A 6 5.20 23.91 -85.25
C ARG A 6 4.21 24.93 -85.79
N THR A 7 3.20 24.44 -86.52
CA THR A 7 2.05 25.25 -86.98
C THR A 7 1.64 26.30 -85.93
N PRO A 8 1.59 27.61 -86.29
CA PRO A 8 1.38 28.71 -85.34
C PRO A 8 0.08 28.55 -84.53
N THR A 9 -0.89 27.82 -85.07
CA THR A 9 -2.16 27.47 -84.43
C THR A 9 -2.01 26.52 -83.24
N ARG A 10 -1.05 25.59 -83.24
CA ARG A 10 -0.81 24.66 -82.11
C ARG A 10 -0.09 25.35 -80.95
N VAL A 11 0.85 26.25 -81.23
CA VAL A 11 1.51 27.08 -80.21
C VAL A 11 0.48 28.00 -79.55
N TRP A 12 -0.33 28.70 -80.36
CA TRP A 12 -1.37 29.60 -79.86
C TRP A 12 -2.42 28.90 -78.98
N ARG A 13 -2.87 27.69 -79.37
CA ARG A 13 -3.82 26.89 -78.57
C ARG A 13 -3.24 26.44 -77.23
N ARG A 14 -1.94 26.11 -77.18
CA ARG A 14 -1.25 25.70 -75.95
C ARG A 14 -1.00 26.90 -75.02
N HIS A 15 -0.70 28.07 -75.57
CA HIS A 15 -0.61 29.33 -74.81
C HIS A 15 -1.98 29.73 -74.26
N ARG A 16 -3.05 29.65 -75.05
CA ARG A 16 -4.42 29.98 -74.62
C ARG A 16 -4.92 29.03 -73.53
N LEU A 17 -4.65 27.73 -73.63
CA LEU A 17 -4.97 26.76 -72.58
C LEU A 17 -4.15 26.98 -71.30
N ARG A 18 -2.85 27.30 -71.41
CA ARG A 18 -2.01 27.67 -70.25
C ARG A 18 -2.49 28.96 -69.58
N GLN A 19 -2.88 29.96 -70.37
CA GLN A 19 -3.44 31.23 -69.87
C GLN A 19 -4.79 31.03 -69.18
N ILE A 20 -5.70 30.23 -69.77
CA ILE A 20 -6.99 29.90 -69.15
C ILE A 20 -6.76 29.11 -67.85
N MET A 21 -5.84 28.14 -67.85
CA MET A 21 -5.54 27.37 -66.65
C MET A 21 -4.96 28.27 -65.54
N LEU A 22 -4.04 29.17 -65.86
CA LEU A 22 -3.52 30.19 -64.92
C LEU A 22 -4.62 31.15 -64.42
N PHE A 23 -5.52 31.59 -65.29
CA PHE A 23 -6.64 32.47 -64.92
C PHE A 23 -7.68 31.81 -64.01
N VAL A 24 -7.77 30.48 -64.01
CA VAL A 24 -8.71 29.74 -63.14
C VAL A 24 -8.03 29.28 -61.85
N THR A 25 -6.79 28.79 -61.92
CA THR A 25 -6.09 28.25 -60.75
C THR A 25 -5.61 29.34 -59.81
N VAL A 26 -5.12 30.47 -60.30
CA VAL A 26 -4.58 31.54 -59.44
C VAL A 26 -5.67 32.19 -58.59
N PRO A 27 -6.85 32.60 -59.13
CA PRO A 27 -7.95 33.10 -58.30
C PRO A 27 -8.53 32.01 -57.40
N GLY A 28 -8.61 30.75 -57.87
CA GLY A 28 -9.10 29.63 -57.06
C GLY A 28 -8.22 29.35 -55.83
N VAL A 29 -6.89 29.39 -55.99
CA VAL A 29 -5.95 29.25 -54.87
C VAL A 29 -6.02 30.45 -53.93
N LEU A 30 -6.11 31.68 -54.45
CA LEU A 30 -6.24 32.88 -53.62
C LEU A 30 -7.55 32.92 -52.82
N LEU A 31 -8.68 32.53 -53.43
CA LEU A 31 -9.96 32.42 -52.72
C LEU A 31 -9.92 31.29 -51.68
N GLY A 32 -9.27 30.17 -52.00
CA GLY A 32 -9.08 29.06 -51.08
C GLY A 32 -8.22 29.43 -49.85
N THR A 33 -7.12 30.16 -50.04
CA THR A 33 -6.25 30.58 -48.93
C THR A 33 -6.86 31.70 -48.09
N ALA A 34 -7.58 32.64 -48.72
CA ALA A 34 -8.30 33.69 -48.01
C ALA A 34 -9.42 33.11 -47.12
N SER A 35 -10.14 32.08 -47.59
CA SER A 35 -11.21 31.44 -46.81
C SER A 35 -10.69 30.59 -45.65
N ILE A 36 -9.55 29.89 -45.81
CA ILE A 36 -8.90 29.17 -44.69
C ILE A 36 -8.39 30.17 -43.64
N THR A 37 -7.75 31.27 -44.07
CA THR A 37 -7.25 32.29 -43.14
C THR A 37 -8.39 32.97 -42.38
N ALA A 38 -9.50 33.27 -43.06
CA ALA A 38 -10.71 33.80 -42.44
C ALA A 38 -11.34 32.82 -41.45
N ALA A 39 -11.36 31.52 -41.75
CA ALA A 39 -11.92 30.50 -40.85
C ALA A 39 -11.03 30.24 -39.61
N TYR A 40 -9.71 30.39 -39.74
CA TYR A 40 -8.79 30.36 -38.60
C TYR A 40 -8.91 31.63 -37.74
N SER A 41 -9.01 32.82 -38.36
CA SER A 41 -9.11 34.08 -37.62
C SER A 41 -10.49 34.29 -36.98
N SER A 42 -11.55 33.71 -37.55
CA SER A 42 -12.90 33.71 -36.97
C SER A 42 -13.11 32.65 -35.88
N GLY A 43 -12.10 31.83 -35.58
CA GLY A 43 -12.18 30.78 -34.56
C GLY A 43 -13.03 29.57 -34.96
N TRP A 44 -13.46 29.46 -36.22
CA TRP A 44 -14.27 28.33 -36.69
C TRP A 44 -13.47 27.03 -36.87
N MET A 45 -12.13 27.14 -36.94
CA MET A 45 -11.20 26.00 -37.00
C MET A 45 -10.31 25.89 -35.76
N THR A 46 -10.50 26.73 -34.73
CA THR A 46 -9.79 26.57 -33.47
C THR A 46 -10.44 25.44 -32.67
N PRO A 47 -9.70 24.35 -32.34
CA PRO A 47 -10.21 23.33 -31.43
C PRO A 47 -10.65 24.01 -30.13
N ALA A 48 -11.78 23.58 -29.57
CA ALA A 48 -12.18 24.03 -28.25
C ALA A 48 -11.00 23.86 -27.28
N PRO A 49 -10.72 24.84 -26.40
CA PRO A 49 -9.67 24.69 -25.41
C PRO A 49 -9.89 23.38 -24.66
N PRO A 50 -8.82 22.59 -24.41
CA PRO A 50 -8.96 21.29 -23.76
C PRO A 50 -9.68 21.51 -22.42
N LYS A 51 -10.77 20.77 -22.21
CA LYS A 51 -11.54 20.80 -20.95
C LYS A 51 -10.54 20.60 -19.80
N ALA A 52 -10.55 21.52 -18.83
CA ALA A 52 -9.62 21.47 -17.71
C ALA A 52 -9.64 20.07 -17.09
N ALA A 53 -8.46 19.43 -17.03
CA ALA A 53 -8.32 18.09 -16.47
C ALA A 53 -8.67 18.16 -14.98
N CYS A 54 -9.72 17.43 -14.60
CA CYS A 54 -10.14 17.43 -13.22
C CYS A 54 -9.10 16.75 -12.33
N GLN A 55 -8.73 17.41 -11.23
CA GLN A 55 -7.74 16.92 -10.28
C GLN A 55 -8.43 16.20 -9.12
N PRO A 56 -7.95 15.01 -8.72
CA PRO A 56 -8.54 14.29 -7.61
C PRO A 56 -8.34 15.04 -6.29
N THR A 57 -9.32 14.94 -5.40
CA THR A 57 -9.23 15.59 -4.08
C THR A 57 -8.54 14.65 -3.10
N ILE A 58 -7.41 15.07 -2.55
CA ILE A 58 -6.67 14.30 -1.54
C ILE A 58 -7.24 14.59 -0.16
N VAL A 59 -7.71 13.56 0.52
CA VAL A 59 -8.23 13.65 1.89
C VAL A 59 -7.50 12.68 2.82
N PRO A 60 -7.46 12.94 4.14
CA PRO A 60 -6.96 11.97 5.11
C PRO A 60 -7.72 10.64 4.98
N ALA A 61 -6.98 9.53 4.97
CA ALA A 61 -7.62 8.22 4.91
C ALA A 61 -8.28 7.87 6.26
N PRO A 62 -9.38 7.11 6.26
CA PRO A 62 -9.97 6.60 7.48
C PRO A 62 -9.00 5.66 8.22
N ALA A 63 -9.16 5.53 9.52
CA ALA A 63 -8.42 4.52 10.28
C ALA A 63 -8.84 3.12 9.82
N ARG A 64 -7.88 2.24 9.52
CA ARG A 64 -8.17 0.89 8.97
C ARG A 64 -9.12 0.07 9.85
N GLY A 65 -9.05 0.26 11.17
CA GLY A 65 -9.91 -0.44 12.13
C GLY A 65 -11.26 0.24 12.41
N SER A 66 -11.55 1.41 11.83
CA SER A 66 -12.78 2.18 12.13
C SER A 66 -13.98 1.78 11.28
N PHE A 67 -13.84 0.79 10.39
CA PHE A 67 -14.91 0.29 9.53
C PHE A 67 -14.71 -1.20 9.26
N THR A 68 -15.79 -1.86 8.87
CA THR A 68 -15.79 -3.29 8.60
C THR A 68 -15.53 -3.57 7.12
N VAL A 69 -14.68 -4.56 6.86
CA VAL A 69 -14.42 -5.12 5.54
C VAL A 69 -14.93 -6.55 5.49
N ASN A 70 -15.90 -6.84 4.62
CA ASN A 70 -16.25 -8.22 4.30
C ASN A 70 -15.42 -8.69 3.10
N VAL A 71 -15.09 -9.97 3.03
CA VAL A 71 -14.29 -10.55 1.96
C VAL A 71 -15.06 -11.71 1.32
N MET A 72 -15.35 -11.58 0.03
CA MET A 72 -16.10 -12.54 -0.75
C MET A 72 -15.21 -13.17 -1.81
N ASN A 73 -15.34 -14.47 -2.03
CA ASN A 73 -14.59 -15.20 -3.04
C ASN A 73 -15.38 -15.33 -4.35
N ALA A 74 -14.86 -14.77 -5.44
CA ALA A 74 -15.37 -14.97 -6.80
C ALA A 74 -14.32 -15.63 -7.72
N THR A 75 -13.28 -16.27 -7.16
CA THR A 75 -12.18 -16.87 -7.94
C THR A 75 -12.42 -18.33 -8.31
N GLY A 76 -13.35 -19.01 -7.62
CA GLY A 76 -13.54 -20.46 -7.70
C GLY A 76 -12.47 -21.29 -6.96
N VAL A 77 -11.45 -20.64 -6.37
CA VAL A 77 -10.38 -21.32 -5.61
C VAL A 77 -10.72 -21.29 -4.12
N SER A 78 -10.79 -22.47 -3.49
CA SER A 78 -11.11 -22.57 -2.06
C SER A 78 -10.06 -21.85 -1.19
N GLY A 79 -10.52 -21.13 -0.17
CA GLY A 79 -9.66 -20.45 0.81
C GLY A 79 -9.14 -19.07 0.41
N THR A 80 -9.34 -18.60 -0.83
CA THR A 80 -8.84 -17.29 -1.28
C THR A 80 -9.35 -16.14 -0.41
N ALA A 81 -10.65 -16.07 -0.13
CA ALA A 81 -11.20 -15.01 0.73
C ALA A 81 -10.63 -15.06 2.16
N ALA A 82 -10.38 -16.25 2.72
CA ALA A 82 -9.78 -16.39 4.03
C ALA A 82 -8.31 -15.91 4.06
N GLN A 83 -7.54 -16.17 3.00
CA GLN A 83 -6.18 -15.67 2.86
C GLN A 83 -6.15 -14.13 2.75
N VAL A 84 -7.02 -13.55 1.93
CA VAL A 84 -7.16 -12.10 1.79
C VAL A 84 -7.58 -11.47 3.12
N ALA A 85 -8.58 -12.04 3.79
CA ALA A 85 -9.03 -11.61 5.12
C ALA A 85 -7.90 -11.63 6.15
N ALA A 86 -7.15 -12.73 6.25
CA ALA A 86 -6.00 -12.83 7.16
C ALA A 86 -4.95 -11.74 6.84
N GLY A 87 -4.70 -11.48 5.55
CA GLY A 87 -3.80 -10.43 5.11
C GLY A 87 -4.29 -9.02 5.49
N LEU A 88 -5.58 -8.72 5.31
CA LEU A 88 -6.18 -7.45 5.72
C LEU A 88 -6.16 -7.28 7.25
N GLY A 89 -6.41 -8.35 8.00
CA GLY A 89 -6.28 -8.37 9.48
C GLY A 89 -4.85 -8.04 9.95
N LYS A 90 -3.83 -8.62 9.30
CA LYS A 90 -2.42 -8.27 9.57
C LYS A 90 -2.13 -6.78 9.29
N ARG A 91 -2.89 -6.15 8.39
CA ARG A 91 -2.82 -4.71 8.06
C ARG A 91 -3.71 -3.85 8.95
N LYS A 92 -4.31 -4.42 10.01
CA LYS A 92 -5.17 -3.76 11.00
C LYS A 92 -6.52 -3.29 10.45
N PHE A 93 -7.02 -3.91 9.38
CA PHE A 93 -8.42 -3.77 9.00
C PHE A 93 -9.30 -4.64 9.89
N THR A 94 -10.51 -4.15 10.19
CA THR A 94 -11.52 -4.95 10.89
C THR A 94 -12.25 -5.81 9.87
N VAL A 95 -11.95 -7.11 9.83
CA VAL A 95 -12.65 -8.05 8.93
C VAL A 95 -13.92 -8.54 9.59
N GLY A 96 -15.05 -8.40 8.89
CA GLY A 96 -16.37 -8.87 9.34
C GLY A 96 -16.68 -10.28 8.84
N GLY A 97 -17.26 -10.37 7.65
CA GLY A 97 -17.64 -11.62 7.00
C GLY A 97 -16.60 -12.16 6.03
N ILE A 98 -16.49 -13.49 5.95
CA ILE A 98 -15.73 -14.22 4.93
C ILE A 98 -16.70 -15.19 4.26
N SER A 99 -16.94 -15.04 2.96
CA SER A 99 -17.94 -15.84 2.23
C SER A 99 -17.54 -16.07 0.77
N ASN A 100 -18.39 -16.77 0.02
CA ASN A 100 -18.34 -16.78 -1.44
C ASN A 100 -19.23 -15.66 -2.00
N ALA A 101 -18.84 -15.11 -3.15
CA ALA A 101 -19.69 -14.21 -3.91
C ALA A 101 -20.86 -14.99 -4.53
N PRO A 102 -21.99 -14.33 -4.85
CA PRO A 102 -23.07 -14.95 -5.61
C PRO A 102 -22.57 -15.53 -6.95
N ASP A 103 -23.08 -16.69 -7.35
CA ASP A 103 -22.63 -17.39 -8.58
C ASP A 103 -22.82 -16.57 -9.87
N SER A 104 -23.73 -15.59 -9.85
CA SER A 104 -23.96 -14.67 -10.98
C SER A 104 -22.87 -13.60 -11.12
N TRP A 105 -21.99 -13.44 -10.13
CA TRP A 105 -20.96 -12.39 -10.11
C TRP A 105 -19.67 -12.90 -10.74
N TYR A 106 -19.49 -12.59 -12.03
CA TYR A 106 -18.27 -12.88 -12.75
C TYR A 106 -17.28 -11.71 -12.66
N VAL A 107 -16.30 -11.81 -11.76
CA VAL A 107 -15.33 -10.75 -11.48
C VAL A 107 -13.98 -11.05 -12.13
N THR A 108 -13.73 -10.44 -13.28
CA THR A 108 -12.43 -10.57 -13.98
C THR A 108 -11.30 -9.73 -13.39
N PRO A 109 -11.51 -8.51 -12.83
CA PRO A 109 -10.44 -7.78 -12.17
C PRO A 109 -9.91 -8.50 -10.93
N PRO A 110 -8.75 -8.11 -10.39
CA PRO A 110 -8.21 -8.68 -9.15
C PRO A 110 -9.16 -8.59 -7.95
N ALA A 111 -9.89 -7.49 -7.83
CA ALA A 111 -11.01 -7.37 -6.91
C ALA A 111 -11.95 -6.25 -7.36
N VAL A 112 -13.21 -6.33 -6.93
CA VAL A 112 -14.17 -5.22 -6.97
C VAL A 112 -14.58 -4.92 -5.54
N ILE A 113 -14.38 -3.66 -5.12
CA ILE A 113 -14.73 -3.20 -3.77
C ILE A 113 -16.09 -2.52 -3.85
N HIS A 114 -17.10 -3.18 -3.32
CA HIS A 114 -18.43 -2.62 -3.24
C HIS A 114 -18.53 -1.69 -2.04
N HIS A 115 -19.17 -0.54 -2.22
CA HIS A 115 -19.37 0.45 -1.16
C HIS A 115 -20.63 1.27 -1.39
N GLY A 116 -21.15 1.86 -0.32
CA GLY A 116 -22.17 2.89 -0.44
C GLY A 116 -21.56 4.28 -0.62
N PRO A 117 -22.36 5.33 -0.83
CA PRO A 117 -21.86 6.69 -0.99
C PRO A 117 -21.03 7.18 0.21
N GLN A 118 -21.41 6.78 1.43
CA GLN A 118 -20.70 7.13 2.67
C GLN A 118 -19.39 6.34 2.87
N GLY A 119 -19.22 5.23 2.13
CA GLY A 119 -18.08 4.30 2.24
C GLY A 119 -16.96 4.55 1.23
N LEU A 120 -17.01 5.62 0.43
CA LEU A 120 -16.07 5.86 -0.66
C LEU A 120 -14.60 5.89 -0.18
N ASP A 121 -14.30 6.58 0.93
CA ASP A 121 -12.93 6.69 1.43
C ASP A 121 -12.38 5.35 1.95
N GLN A 122 -13.26 4.57 2.57
CA GLN A 122 -13.00 3.24 3.09
C GLN A 122 -12.71 2.27 1.92
N ALA A 123 -13.48 2.40 0.85
CA ALA A 123 -13.32 1.61 -0.36
C ALA A 123 -12.02 1.99 -1.09
N LEU A 124 -11.73 3.28 -1.24
CA LEU A 124 -10.46 3.78 -1.79
C LEU A 124 -9.27 3.25 -0.99
N LEU A 125 -9.31 3.35 0.35
CA LEU A 125 -8.26 2.83 1.22
C LEU A 125 -8.10 1.32 1.06
N THR A 126 -9.20 0.57 1.00
CA THR A 126 -9.17 -0.89 0.84
C THR A 126 -8.63 -1.29 -0.53
N ALA A 127 -9.00 -0.57 -1.59
CA ALA A 127 -8.50 -0.79 -2.95
C ALA A 127 -6.99 -0.60 -3.06
N THR A 128 -6.37 0.29 -2.28
CA THR A 128 -4.89 0.42 -2.25
C THR A 128 -4.17 -0.85 -1.78
N GLN A 129 -4.87 -1.79 -1.15
CA GLN A 129 -4.28 -3.04 -0.66
C GLN A 129 -4.23 -4.13 -1.74
N ILE A 130 -5.02 -4.01 -2.82
CA ILE A 130 -5.15 -5.01 -3.88
C ILE A 130 -4.83 -4.33 -5.23
N PRO A 131 -3.62 -4.54 -5.79
CA PRO A 131 -3.25 -3.95 -7.06
C PRO A 131 -4.26 -4.28 -8.16
N GLY A 132 -4.77 -3.25 -8.85
CA GLY A 132 -5.76 -3.41 -9.91
C GLY A 132 -7.21 -3.55 -9.45
N ALA A 133 -7.50 -3.43 -8.15
CA ALA A 133 -8.87 -3.40 -7.66
C ALA A 133 -9.68 -2.25 -8.27
N LYS A 134 -10.97 -2.50 -8.47
CA LYS A 134 -11.96 -1.53 -8.95
C LYS A 134 -12.94 -1.20 -7.85
N LEU A 135 -13.56 -0.03 -7.93
CA LEU A 135 -14.64 0.38 -7.04
C LEU A 135 -15.98 0.13 -7.72
N PHE A 136 -16.98 -0.24 -6.94
CA PHE A 136 -18.36 -0.31 -7.37
C PHE A 136 -19.23 0.35 -6.30
N GLU A 137 -19.85 1.47 -6.64
CA GLU A 137 -20.80 2.13 -5.74
C GLU A 137 -22.18 1.47 -5.88
N ASP A 138 -22.77 1.08 -4.76
CA ASP A 138 -24.13 0.58 -4.68
C ASP A 138 -24.98 1.39 -3.70
N THR A 139 -26.22 0.95 -3.50
CA THR A 139 -27.23 1.68 -2.72
C THR A 139 -27.18 1.40 -1.22
N ARG A 140 -26.14 0.72 -0.70
CA ARG A 140 -26.03 0.44 0.74
C ARG A 140 -25.83 1.73 1.53
N THR A 141 -26.20 1.67 2.81
CA THR A 141 -25.91 2.74 3.77
C THR A 141 -24.70 2.39 4.65
N GLY A 142 -24.09 3.41 5.25
CA GLY A 142 -22.93 3.24 6.13
C GLY A 142 -21.60 3.09 5.38
N THR A 143 -20.57 2.73 6.14
CA THR A 143 -19.16 2.74 5.71
C THR A 143 -18.56 1.35 5.50
N THR A 144 -19.39 0.30 5.59
CA THR A 144 -18.96 -1.08 5.36
C THR A 144 -18.66 -1.30 3.88
N VAL A 145 -17.56 -1.99 3.60
CA VAL A 145 -17.14 -2.33 2.24
C VAL A 145 -17.04 -3.83 2.06
N ASP A 146 -17.39 -4.30 0.87
CA ASP A 146 -17.23 -5.71 0.51
C ASP A 146 -16.12 -5.85 -0.55
N VAL A 147 -15.09 -6.61 -0.23
CA VAL A 147 -14.03 -6.98 -1.15
C VAL A 147 -14.46 -8.24 -1.88
N VAL A 148 -14.87 -8.12 -3.12
CA VAL A 148 -15.14 -9.29 -3.99
C VAL A 148 -13.86 -9.63 -4.73
N VAL A 149 -13.19 -10.70 -4.30
CA VAL A 149 -11.91 -11.15 -4.86
C VAL A 149 -12.16 -11.88 -6.18
N GLY A 150 -11.61 -11.37 -7.28
CA GLY A 150 -11.87 -11.87 -8.62
C GLY A 150 -10.74 -12.71 -9.20
N LEU A 151 -10.96 -13.20 -10.42
CA LEU A 151 -10.07 -14.13 -11.13
C LEU A 151 -8.66 -13.56 -11.38
N GLY A 152 -8.54 -12.22 -11.47
CA GLY A 152 -7.27 -11.55 -11.63
C GLY A 152 -6.43 -11.45 -10.34
N TYR A 153 -6.93 -11.95 -9.21
CA TYR A 153 -6.25 -11.80 -7.91
C TYR A 153 -4.93 -12.56 -7.92
N LYS A 154 -3.88 -11.90 -7.42
CA LYS A 154 -2.57 -12.50 -7.21
C LYS A 154 -2.20 -12.43 -5.75
N ASP A 155 -2.02 -11.21 -5.25
CA ASP A 155 -1.59 -10.96 -3.88
C ASP A 155 -2.08 -9.59 -3.40
N LEU A 156 -2.04 -9.40 -2.08
CA LEU A 156 -2.06 -8.07 -1.49
C LEU A 156 -0.72 -7.37 -1.70
N VAL A 157 -0.72 -6.02 -1.69
CA VAL A 157 0.52 -5.23 -1.59
C VAL A 157 1.35 -5.72 -0.39
N PRO A 158 2.69 -5.82 -0.47
CA PRO A 158 3.50 -6.32 0.64
C PRO A 158 3.19 -5.65 1.98
N LEU A 159 3.30 -6.41 3.08
CA LEU A 159 3.12 -5.82 4.41
C LEU A 159 4.14 -4.69 4.61
N PRO A 160 3.70 -3.51 5.10
CA PRO A 160 4.64 -2.47 5.48
C PRO A 160 5.66 -3.01 6.48
N ALA A 161 6.93 -2.65 6.31
CA ALA A 161 7.97 -3.03 7.25
C ALA A 161 7.62 -2.53 8.66
N ARG A 162 7.70 -3.42 9.65
CA ARG A 162 7.52 -3.04 11.05
C ARG A 162 8.69 -2.17 11.49
N LEU A 163 8.38 -1.08 12.19
CA LEU A 163 9.43 -0.26 12.81
C LEU A 163 10.16 -1.08 13.86
N LYS A 164 11.48 -0.92 13.93
CA LYS A 164 12.26 -1.50 15.02
C LYS A 164 11.82 -0.84 16.34
N PRO A 165 11.48 -1.63 17.38
CA PRO A 165 11.05 -1.08 18.64
C PRO A 165 12.21 -0.35 19.33
N ILE A 166 11.86 0.52 20.26
CA ILE A 166 12.80 1.09 21.24
C ILE A 166 12.50 0.48 22.62
N PRO A 167 13.45 0.51 23.58
CA PRO A 167 13.27 -0.10 24.90
C PRO A 167 11.95 0.27 25.58
N SER A 168 11.54 1.55 25.51
CA SER A 168 10.31 2.05 26.13
C SER A 168 9.00 1.52 25.52
N GLU A 169 9.05 0.77 24.44
CA GLU A 169 7.90 0.08 23.84
C GLU A 169 7.85 -1.40 24.16
N VAL A 170 8.95 -1.95 24.70
CA VAL A 170 9.09 -3.38 24.96
C VAL A 170 8.71 -3.70 26.40
N ALA A 171 7.69 -4.55 26.53
CA ALA A 171 7.24 -5.07 27.81
C ALA A 171 7.95 -6.40 28.12
N VAL A 172 8.55 -6.51 29.30
CA VAL A 172 9.37 -7.66 29.70
C VAL A 172 8.94 -8.18 31.07
N ASN A 173 8.67 -9.48 31.17
CA ASN A 173 8.66 -10.20 32.43
C ASN A 173 10.06 -10.75 32.70
N VAL A 174 10.53 -10.72 33.94
CA VAL A 174 11.87 -11.21 34.31
C VAL A 174 11.73 -12.38 35.27
N TYR A 175 12.19 -13.54 34.82
CA TYR A 175 12.04 -14.81 35.54
C TYR A 175 13.38 -15.38 36.00
N ASN A 176 13.43 -15.82 37.25
CA ASN A 176 14.58 -16.55 37.79
C ASN A 176 14.36 -18.06 37.68
N THR A 177 15.36 -18.77 37.16
CA THR A 177 15.41 -20.26 37.18
C THR A 177 16.61 -20.80 37.97
N THR A 178 17.34 -19.92 38.63
CA THR A 178 18.59 -20.21 39.34
C THR A 178 18.36 -20.34 40.84
N TYR A 179 19.37 -20.83 41.56
CA TYR A 179 19.39 -20.85 43.03
C TYR A 179 19.73 -19.48 43.65
N LYS A 180 20.03 -18.45 42.85
CA LYS A 180 20.43 -17.13 43.34
C LYS A 180 19.19 -16.31 43.71
N THR A 181 18.92 -16.19 44.99
CA THR A 181 17.82 -15.35 45.51
C THR A 181 17.99 -13.89 45.07
N GLY A 182 16.90 -13.26 44.63
CA GLY A 182 16.89 -11.84 44.24
C GLY A 182 17.42 -11.56 42.82
N LEU A 183 17.98 -12.54 42.11
CA LEU A 183 18.59 -12.33 40.79
C LEU A 183 17.62 -11.70 39.77
N ALA A 184 16.38 -12.20 39.68
CA ALA A 184 15.40 -11.61 38.76
C ALA A 184 15.10 -10.14 39.07
N LYS A 185 15.07 -9.75 40.35
CA LYS A 185 14.85 -8.36 40.74
C LYS A 185 16.03 -7.48 40.32
N THR A 186 17.27 -7.91 40.59
CA THR A 186 18.47 -7.19 40.16
C THR A 186 18.50 -6.99 38.65
N VAL A 187 18.25 -8.05 37.87
CA VAL A 187 18.23 -7.97 36.41
C VAL A 187 17.06 -7.11 35.92
N ALA A 188 15.89 -7.19 36.55
CA ALA A 188 14.75 -6.35 36.22
C ALA A 188 15.07 -4.86 36.43
N ASP A 189 15.72 -4.50 37.53
CA ASP A 189 16.11 -3.11 37.81
C ASP A 189 17.11 -2.60 36.75
N GLU A 190 18.08 -3.42 36.34
CA GLU A 190 19.03 -3.08 35.27
C GLU A 190 18.35 -2.96 33.89
N VAL A 191 17.42 -3.85 33.58
CA VAL A 191 16.63 -3.81 32.33
C VAL A 191 15.72 -2.58 32.30
N ALA A 192 15.08 -2.24 33.43
CA ALA A 192 14.28 -1.03 33.58
C ALA A 192 15.14 0.24 33.44
N ALA A 193 16.35 0.26 34.00
CA ALA A 193 17.29 1.37 33.85
C ALA A 193 17.71 1.61 32.39
N ARG A 194 17.61 0.58 31.52
CA ARG A 194 17.82 0.69 30.07
C ARG A 194 16.58 1.15 29.30
N GLY A 195 15.50 1.48 30.01
CA GLY A 195 14.26 2.02 29.45
C GLY A 195 13.23 0.97 29.07
N PHE A 196 13.46 -0.33 29.32
CA PHE A 196 12.46 -1.37 29.10
C PHE A 196 11.32 -1.28 30.12
N LYS A 197 10.12 -1.68 29.72
CA LYS A 197 8.95 -1.74 30.61
C LYS A 197 8.87 -3.09 31.30
N VAL A 198 9.44 -3.20 32.49
CA VAL A 198 9.28 -4.40 33.33
C VAL A 198 7.82 -4.52 33.79
N LYS A 199 7.24 -5.70 33.62
CA LYS A 199 5.83 -6.00 33.95
C LYS A 199 5.67 -6.93 35.13
N ASP A 200 6.45 -8.01 35.16
CA ASP A 200 6.45 -8.98 36.24
C ASP A 200 7.88 -9.39 36.59
N VAL A 201 8.10 -9.72 37.86
CA VAL A 201 9.37 -10.21 38.39
C VAL A 201 9.09 -11.36 39.34
N SER A 202 9.42 -12.58 38.93
CA SER A 202 9.09 -13.78 39.71
C SER A 202 10.01 -14.96 39.38
N ASN A 203 9.74 -16.13 39.94
CA ASN A 203 10.36 -17.37 39.49
C ASN A 203 9.63 -17.89 38.25
N ASP A 204 10.35 -18.55 37.34
CA ASP A 204 9.76 -19.05 36.10
C ASP A 204 8.59 -20.02 36.38
N PRO A 205 7.37 -19.74 35.87
CA PRO A 205 6.21 -20.61 36.09
C PRO A 205 6.39 -22.02 35.52
N LEU A 206 7.26 -22.20 34.51
CA LEU A 206 7.54 -23.53 33.95
C LEU A 206 8.38 -24.42 34.87
N ARG A 207 8.98 -23.86 35.94
CA ARG A 207 9.79 -24.60 36.93
C ARG A 207 10.90 -25.47 36.31
N THR A 208 11.42 -25.02 35.17
CA THR A 208 12.55 -25.65 34.48
C THR A 208 13.83 -24.87 34.73
N MET A 209 14.89 -25.55 35.16
CA MET A 209 16.20 -24.91 35.33
C MET A 209 16.83 -24.61 33.98
N GLN A 210 17.26 -23.37 33.76
CA GLN A 210 18.00 -22.98 32.55
C GLN A 210 19.50 -23.01 32.85
N LEU A 211 20.24 -23.86 32.14
CA LEU A 211 21.70 -24.00 32.34
C LEU A 211 22.50 -22.90 31.63
N GLY A 212 21.97 -22.36 30.52
CA GLY A 212 22.61 -21.29 29.75
C GLY A 212 22.54 -19.92 30.43
N THR A 213 22.89 -18.86 29.67
CA THR A 213 22.88 -17.48 30.18
C THR A 213 21.45 -16.98 30.40
N ALA A 214 20.62 -17.05 29.36
CA ALA A 214 19.21 -16.70 29.43
C ALA A 214 18.44 -17.27 28.24
N VAL A 215 17.13 -17.38 28.39
CA VAL A 215 16.17 -17.63 27.30
C VAL A 215 15.21 -16.45 27.23
N ILE A 216 15.04 -15.87 26.04
CA ILE A 216 14.03 -14.85 25.77
C ILE A 216 12.88 -15.53 25.05
N ARG A 217 11.75 -15.70 25.74
CA ARG A 217 10.52 -16.28 25.17
C ARG A 217 9.64 -15.19 24.59
N TYR A 218 9.13 -15.41 23.38
CA TYR A 218 8.36 -14.39 22.64
C TYR A 218 7.33 -15.01 21.70
N GLY A 219 6.26 -14.26 21.42
CA GLY A 219 5.24 -14.64 20.42
C GLY A 219 5.51 -14.06 19.04
N GLU A 220 4.63 -14.34 18.07
CA GLU A 220 4.75 -13.87 16.68
C GLU A 220 5.02 -12.36 16.57
N ASP A 221 4.32 -11.53 17.37
CA ASP A 221 4.45 -10.07 17.32
C ASP A 221 5.69 -9.54 18.08
N GLY A 222 6.35 -10.39 18.88
CA GLY A 222 7.44 -10.01 19.79
C GLY A 222 8.85 -10.24 19.24
N ASP A 223 9.00 -10.76 18.02
CA ASP A 223 10.28 -11.12 17.42
C ASP A 223 11.28 -9.95 17.34
N LEU A 224 10.84 -8.76 16.92
CA LEU A 224 11.70 -7.57 16.87
C LEU A 224 12.07 -7.05 18.26
N ALA A 225 11.15 -7.17 19.22
CA ALA A 225 11.40 -6.79 20.61
C ALA A 225 12.38 -7.77 21.28
N ALA A 226 12.25 -9.06 21.01
CA ALA A 226 13.17 -10.10 21.47
C ALA A 226 14.57 -9.91 20.88
N ALA A 227 14.66 -9.58 19.59
CA ALA A 227 15.93 -9.25 18.94
C ALA A 227 16.59 -8.01 19.55
N LEU A 228 15.81 -6.98 19.93
CA LEU A 228 16.32 -5.82 20.67
C LEU A 228 16.84 -6.23 22.06
N LEU A 229 16.03 -6.95 22.85
CA LEU A 229 16.41 -7.36 24.20
C LEU A 229 17.67 -8.25 24.20
N LYS A 230 17.84 -9.13 23.20
CA LYS A 230 19.03 -9.96 23.04
C LYS A 230 20.33 -9.16 22.92
N GLN A 231 20.29 -7.93 22.39
CA GLN A 231 21.48 -7.07 22.32
C GLN A 231 22.00 -6.70 23.72
N HIS A 232 21.14 -6.73 24.72
CA HIS A 232 21.47 -6.45 26.12
C HIS A 232 21.85 -7.69 26.93
N VAL A 233 21.57 -8.90 26.44
CA VAL A 233 21.80 -10.16 27.15
C VAL A 233 22.66 -11.08 26.29
N PRO A 234 24.00 -10.99 26.39
CA PRO A 234 24.90 -11.76 25.54
C PRO A 234 24.72 -13.25 25.81
N GLY A 235 24.66 -14.06 24.75
CA GLY A 235 24.43 -15.51 24.89
C GLY A 235 22.96 -15.90 25.14
N ALA A 236 22.02 -14.95 25.19
CA ALA A 236 20.60 -15.29 25.30
C ALA A 236 20.10 -16.02 24.04
N GLN A 237 19.34 -17.10 24.26
CA GLN A 237 18.65 -17.82 23.21
C GLN A 237 17.25 -17.24 22.98
N LEU A 238 16.85 -17.12 21.72
CA LEU A 238 15.49 -16.70 21.37
C LEU A 238 14.63 -17.94 21.18
N VAL A 239 13.54 -18.03 21.93
CA VAL A 239 12.57 -19.13 21.82
C VAL A 239 11.21 -18.56 21.50
N LYS A 240 10.70 -18.89 20.31
CA LYS A 240 9.35 -18.53 19.93
C LYS A 240 8.36 -19.50 20.55
N ASP A 241 7.33 -18.98 21.19
CA ASP A 241 6.18 -19.76 21.67
C ASP A 241 4.87 -19.26 21.04
N ASP A 242 3.77 -19.91 21.39
CA ASP A 242 2.44 -19.65 20.80
C ASP A 242 1.70 -18.49 21.48
N ARG A 243 2.37 -17.68 22.32
CA ARG A 243 1.72 -16.53 22.98
C ARG A 243 1.27 -15.50 21.93
N ARG A 244 0.20 -14.78 22.27
CA ARG A 244 -0.26 -13.62 21.51
C ARG A 244 0.40 -12.34 22.01
N GLY A 245 0.58 -11.38 21.12
CA GLY A 245 1.13 -10.07 21.43
C GLY A 245 2.65 -10.04 21.51
N ALA A 246 3.18 -8.86 21.86
CA ALA A 246 4.60 -8.54 21.78
C ALA A 246 5.35 -8.59 23.13
N GLY A 247 4.72 -9.14 24.18
CA GLY A 247 5.33 -9.28 25.50
C GLY A 247 6.43 -10.34 25.51
N LEU A 248 7.50 -10.08 26.24
CA LEU A 248 8.66 -10.96 26.34
C LEU A 248 8.80 -11.54 27.75
N ASP A 249 9.31 -12.77 27.85
CA ASP A 249 9.85 -13.27 29.11
C ASP A 249 11.36 -13.40 29.00
N LEU A 250 12.09 -12.70 29.88
CA LEU A 250 13.52 -12.88 30.09
C LEU A 250 13.74 -13.91 31.20
N VAL A 251 14.07 -15.13 30.81
CA VAL A 251 14.28 -16.26 31.73
C VAL A 251 15.78 -16.40 32.00
N ILE A 252 16.20 -16.06 33.20
CA ILE A 252 17.61 -16.02 33.61
C ILE A 252 18.08 -17.42 33.98
N GLY A 253 19.19 -17.84 33.40
CA GLY A 253 19.81 -19.14 33.66
C GLY A 253 21.07 -19.07 34.51
N ASN A 254 21.60 -20.24 34.89
CA ASN A 254 22.69 -20.38 35.84
C ASN A 254 24.02 -19.78 35.33
N ALA A 255 24.23 -19.73 34.01
CA ALA A 255 25.41 -19.12 33.41
C ALA A 255 25.26 -17.58 33.23
N TYR A 256 24.23 -16.96 33.80
CA TYR A 256 24.10 -15.50 33.78
C TYR A 256 25.17 -14.81 34.62
N THR A 257 25.89 -13.90 33.96
CA THR A 257 26.97 -13.10 34.56
C THR A 257 26.68 -11.61 34.56
N GLY A 258 25.81 -11.11 33.67
CA GLY A 258 25.44 -9.71 33.59
C GLY A 258 24.88 -9.34 32.21
N LEU A 259 24.38 -8.11 32.12
CA LEU A 259 23.99 -7.51 30.84
C LEU A 259 25.20 -7.01 30.06
N THR A 260 25.04 -6.85 28.75
CA THR A 260 26.01 -6.16 27.88
C THR A 260 26.34 -4.77 28.45
N PRO A 261 27.62 -4.40 28.62
CA PRO A 261 27.98 -3.05 29.07
C PRO A 261 27.26 -1.98 28.24
N ALA A 262 26.80 -0.90 28.88
CA ALA A 262 25.95 0.09 28.20
C ALA A 262 26.63 0.74 26.99
N ALA A 263 27.95 0.91 27.04
CA ALA A 263 28.76 1.45 25.94
C ALA A 263 28.84 0.52 24.72
N ASP A 264 28.64 -0.79 24.92
CA ASP A 264 28.74 -1.81 23.87
C ASP A 264 27.37 -2.14 23.25
N VAL A 265 26.29 -1.55 23.77
CA VAL A 265 24.96 -1.70 23.18
C VAL A 265 24.91 -0.85 21.91
N PRO A 266 24.52 -1.43 20.76
CA PRO A 266 24.33 -0.65 19.54
C PRO A 266 23.36 0.52 19.75
N PRO A 267 23.61 1.69 19.13
CA PRO A 267 22.72 2.83 19.27
C PRO A 267 21.33 2.51 18.71
N LEU A 268 20.31 3.11 19.31
CA LEU A 268 18.93 2.92 18.86
C LEU A 268 18.76 3.41 17.42
N PRO A 269 17.96 2.71 16.60
CA PRO A 269 17.66 3.16 15.26
C PRO A 269 16.90 4.49 15.30
N ALA A 270 17.19 5.38 14.34
CA ALA A 270 16.41 6.60 14.16
C ALA A 270 14.94 6.24 13.87
N ARG A 271 14.01 6.95 14.54
CA ARG A 271 12.58 6.76 14.33
C ARG A 271 12.07 7.71 13.24
N PRO A 272 11.71 7.20 12.05
CA PRO A 272 11.12 8.06 11.02
C PRO A 272 9.72 8.51 11.45
N LYS A 273 9.35 9.74 11.07
CA LYS A 273 7.97 10.20 11.16
C LYS A 273 7.15 9.45 10.11
N LEU A 274 6.13 8.70 10.54
CA LEU A 274 5.22 8.03 9.62
C LEU A 274 4.37 9.08 8.89
N PRO A 275 4.24 9.01 7.56
CA PRO A 275 3.32 9.86 6.83
C PRO A 275 1.87 9.51 7.21
N THR A 276 1.01 10.52 7.28
CA THR A 276 -0.43 10.31 7.43
C THR A 276 -0.97 9.69 6.14
N PRO A 277 -1.64 8.52 6.20
CA PRO A 277 -2.25 7.92 5.02
C PRO A 277 -3.32 8.85 4.43
N THR A 278 -3.37 8.94 3.11
CA THR A 278 -4.37 9.71 2.37
C THR A 278 -5.05 8.85 1.31
N VAL A 279 -6.25 9.27 0.89
CA VAL A 279 -6.95 8.70 -0.27
C VAL A 279 -7.29 9.81 -1.27
N ALA A 280 -7.32 9.46 -2.54
CA ALA A 280 -7.63 10.37 -3.64
C ALA A 280 -9.06 10.13 -4.10
N ARG A 281 -9.98 11.04 -3.77
CA ARG A 281 -11.36 10.97 -4.26
C ARG A 281 -11.39 11.33 -5.75
N PRO A 282 -12.05 10.51 -6.60
CA PRO A 282 -12.25 10.86 -7.99
C PRO A 282 -13.11 12.12 -8.08
N CYS A 283 -13.00 12.81 -9.20
CA CYS A 283 -13.85 13.94 -9.49
C CYS A 283 -15.32 13.51 -9.60
N SER A 284 -16.22 14.27 -8.99
CA SER A 284 -17.63 14.20 -9.35
C SER A 284 -17.79 14.81 -10.73
N ASP A 285 -18.31 14.06 -11.70
CA ASP A 285 -18.83 14.66 -12.93
C ASP A 285 -20.02 15.54 -12.54
N SER A 286 -19.80 16.86 -12.48
CA SER A 286 -20.86 17.86 -12.37
C SER A 286 -21.68 17.93 -13.65
#